data_AF-A0A0J6WVH5-F1
#
_entry.id   AF-A0A0J6WVH5-F1
#
_cell.length_a   1.000
_cell.length_b   1.000
_cell.length_c   1.000
_cell.angle_alpha   90.00
_cell.angle_beta   90.00
_cell.angle_gamma   90.00
#
_symmetry.space_group_name_H-M   'P 1'
#
loop_
_entity.id
_entity.type
_entity.pdbx_description
1 polymer ?
#
loop_
_entity_poly.entity_id
_entity_poly.type
_entity_poly.pdbx_seq_one_letter_code
_entity_poly.pdbx_strand_id
1 'polypeptide(L)'
;MRQAPLADIWGDTVDLHHLGIGVIIGIVISISCYLGASTVIAMQAPNLEEKLVSAYSLLFGIGGCVLSAVISANLFKPKRTLNEAEFSEEDRDRVLQELKIDLVKEREELQYVDAKVLQEMKELKLYELFAGPAVPEGKGENAEKRGET
;
A
#
# COMPACT_ATOMS: atom_id res chain seq x y z
N MET A 1 19.24 22.71 6.10
CA MET A 1 18.43 21.48 5.92
C MET A 1 18.80 20.90 4.56
N ARG A 2 19.44 19.72 4.48
CA ARG A 2 19.78 19.09 3.19
C ARG A 2 18.48 18.58 2.55
N GLN A 3 18.15 19.07 1.37
CA GLN A 3 17.05 18.55 0.55
C GLN A 3 17.41 17.11 0.18
N ALA A 4 16.63 16.12 0.59
CA ALA A 4 16.81 14.75 0.12
C ALA A 4 16.38 14.70 -1.36
N PRO A 5 17.22 14.22 -2.28
CA PRO A 5 16.83 14.08 -3.68
C PRO A 5 15.79 12.97 -3.79
N LEU A 6 14.52 13.38 -3.85
CA LEU A 6 13.38 12.50 -4.09
C LEU A 6 13.16 12.39 -5.61
N ALA A 7 12.83 11.21 -6.11
CA ALA A 7 12.36 11.03 -7.48
C ALA A 7 11.20 10.05 -7.55
N ASP A 8 10.31 10.26 -8.51
CA ASP A 8 9.27 9.31 -8.84
C ASP A 8 9.82 8.25 -9.79
N ILE A 9 9.87 7.01 -9.30
CA ILE A 9 10.29 5.85 -10.06
C ILE A 9 9.15 4.87 -10.04
N TRP A 10 8.63 4.57 -11.24
CA TRP A 10 7.54 3.59 -11.41
C TRP A 10 6.30 3.88 -10.55
N GLY A 11 5.97 5.16 -10.38
CA GLY A 11 4.81 5.62 -9.61
C GLY A 11 5.01 5.66 -8.09
N ASP A 12 6.21 5.35 -7.59
CA ASP A 12 6.57 5.49 -6.18
C ASP A 12 7.63 6.57 -5.97
N THR A 13 7.48 7.39 -4.94
CA THR A 13 8.43 8.45 -4.61
C THR A 13 9.54 7.89 -3.74
N VAL A 14 10.74 7.76 -4.31
CA VAL A 14 11.89 7.15 -3.65
C VAL A 14 13.00 8.15 -3.35
N ASP A 15 13.76 7.85 -2.30
CA ASP A 15 14.97 8.58 -1.92
C ASP A 15 16.16 8.05 -2.74
N LEU A 16 16.74 8.89 -3.61
CA LEU A 16 17.84 8.50 -4.50
C LEU A 16 19.06 7.96 -3.75
N HIS A 17 19.31 8.48 -2.54
CA HIS A 17 20.48 8.09 -1.77
C HIS A 17 20.33 6.65 -1.27
N HIS A 18 19.17 6.30 -0.70
CA HIS A 18 18.90 4.93 -0.26
C HIS A 18 18.80 3.96 -1.43
N LEU A 19 18.19 4.38 -2.54
CA LEU A 19 18.14 3.58 -3.76
C LEU A 19 19.55 3.27 -4.27
N GLY A 20 20.41 4.29 -4.37
CA GLY A 20 21.79 4.13 -4.82
C GLY A 20 22.59 3.18 -3.92
N ILE A 21 22.46 3.31 -2.60
CA ILE A 21 23.10 2.38 -1.65
C ILE A 21 22.57 0.95 -1.83
N GLY A 22 21.26 0.77 -1.99
CA GLY A 22 20.66 -0.55 -2.25
C GLY A 22 21.20 -1.22 -3.51
N VAL A 23 21.35 -0.46 -4.61
CA VAL A 23 21.95 -0.95 -5.86
C VAL A 23 23.40 -1.38 -5.64
N ILE A 24 24.20 -0.57 -4.93
CA ILE A 24 25.60 -0.91 -4.63
C ILE A 24 25.69 -2.18 -3.78
N ILE A 25 24.85 -2.32 -2.75
CA ILE A 25 24.78 -3.52 -1.92
C ILE A 25 24.42 -4.74 -2.78
N GLY A 26 23.44 -4.61 -3.67
CA GLY A 26 23.05 -5.66 -4.62
C GLY A 26 24.20 -6.12 -5.51
N ILE A 27 24.92 -5.19 -6.12
CA ILE A 27 26.07 -5.48 -6.99
C ILE A 27 27.18 -6.18 -6.19
N VAL A 28 27.56 -5.63 -5.03
CA VAL A 28 28.67 -6.16 -4.23
C VAL A 28 28.35 -7.57 -3.74
N ILE A 29 27.15 -7.82 -3.22
CA ILE A 29 26.77 -9.13 -2.69
C ILE A 29 26.61 -10.16 -3.81
N SER A 30 25.91 -9.83 -4.90
CA SER A 30 25.69 -10.76 -6.01
C SER A 30 26.99 -11.21 -6.69
N ILE A 31 27.91 -10.27 -6.95
CA ILE A 31 29.23 -10.56 -7.52
C ILE A 31 30.05 -11.41 -6.54
N SER A 32 30.04 -11.06 -5.25
CA SER A 32 30.78 -11.82 -4.22
C SER A 32 30.26 -13.26 -4.11
N CYS A 33 28.94 -13.46 -4.16
CA CYS A 33 28.33 -14.78 -4.15
C CYS A 33 28.68 -15.58 -5.41
N TYR A 34 28.66 -14.95 -6.60
CA TYR A 34 29.04 -15.60 -7.86
C TYR A 34 30.52 -16.05 -7.85
N LEU A 35 31.44 -15.14 -7.52
CA LEU A 35 32.87 -15.44 -7.50
C LEU A 35 33.23 -16.43 -6.38
N GLY A 36 32.59 -16.27 -5.21
CA GLY A 36 32.72 -17.22 -4.10
C GLY A 36 32.25 -18.62 -4.50
N ALA A 37 31.09 -18.74 -5.14
CA ALA A 37 30.60 -20.02 -5.61
C ALA A 37 31.49 -20.62 -6.70
N SER A 38 31.95 -19.81 -7.65
CA SER A 38 32.83 -20.27 -8.73
C SER A 38 34.14 -20.84 -8.20
N THR A 39 34.78 -20.17 -7.26
CA THR A 39 36.02 -20.66 -6.63
C THR A 39 35.77 -21.92 -5.80
N VAL A 40 34.72 -21.95 -4.99
CA VAL A 40 34.40 -23.11 -4.15
C VAL A 40 34.04 -24.34 -5.00
N ILE A 41 33.22 -24.19 -6.03
CA ILE A 41 32.81 -25.28 -6.91
C ILE A 41 34.02 -25.80 -7.71
N ALA A 42 34.86 -24.90 -8.24
CA ALA A 42 36.09 -25.29 -8.95
C ALA A 42 37.07 -26.05 -8.03
N MET A 43 37.18 -25.65 -6.76
CA MET A 43 38.02 -26.35 -5.79
C MET A 43 37.46 -27.72 -5.37
N GLN A 44 36.14 -27.83 -5.16
CA GLN A 44 35.51 -29.08 -4.71
C GLN A 44 35.31 -30.10 -5.84
N ALA A 45 35.11 -29.63 -7.07
CA ALA A 45 34.87 -30.45 -8.24
C ALA A 45 35.79 -30.05 -9.41
N PRO A 46 37.11 -30.31 -9.31
CA PRO A 46 38.09 -29.89 -10.32
C PRO A 46 37.92 -30.58 -11.68
N ASN A 47 37.18 -31.68 -11.74
CA ASN A 47 36.88 -32.42 -12.98
C ASN A 47 35.58 -31.96 -13.64
N LEU A 48 34.88 -30.97 -13.07
CA LEU A 48 33.62 -30.48 -13.61
C LEU A 48 33.87 -29.55 -14.80
N GLU A 49 33.04 -29.65 -15.83
CA GLU A 49 33.15 -28.79 -16.99
C GLU A 49 32.96 -27.31 -16.62
N GLU A 50 33.79 -26.43 -17.17
CA GLU A 50 33.82 -24.99 -16.85
C GLU A 50 32.45 -24.31 -17.05
N LYS A 51 31.71 -24.73 -18.08
CA LYS A 51 30.34 -24.25 -18.32
C LYS A 51 29.38 -24.59 -17.19
N LEU A 52 29.51 -25.79 -16.62
CA LEU A 52 28.66 -26.24 -15.52
C LEU A 52 29.01 -25.52 -14.22
N VAL A 53 30.30 -25.32 -13.96
CA VAL A 53 30.78 -24.49 -12.83
C VAL A 53 30.18 -23.09 -12.92
N SER A 54 30.24 -22.45 -14.09
CA SER A 54 29.66 -21.11 -14.30
C SER A 54 28.14 -21.09 -14.13
N ALA A 55 27.42 -22.09 -14.65
CA ALA A 55 25.97 -22.18 -14.51
C ALA A 55 25.52 -22.33 -13.05
N TYR A 56 26.17 -23.19 -12.27
CA TYR A 56 25.88 -23.33 -10.84
C TYR A 56 26.28 -22.08 -10.05
N SER A 57 27.38 -21.43 -10.42
CA SER A 57 27.80 -20.17 -9.78
C SER A 57 26.80 -19.05 -10.01
N LEU A 58 26.18 -18.99 -11.19
CA LEU A 58 25.12 -18.03 -11.50
C LEU A 58 23.91 -18.19 -10.57
N LEU A 59 23.55 -19.43 -10.22
CA LEU A 59 22.48 -19.71 -9.26
C LEU A 59 22.78 -19.09 -7.89
N PHE A 60 24.03 -19.22 -7.41
CA PHE A 60 24.46 -18.57 -6.17
C PHE A 60 24.50 -17.03 -6.30
N GLY A 61 24.85 -16.49 -7.47
CA GLY A 61 24.75 -15.06 -7.75
C GLY A 61 23.32 -14.54 -7.63
N ILE A 62 22.33 -15.26 -8.18
CA ILE A 62 20.89 -14.96 -8.03
C ILE A 62 20.48 -15.05 -6.56
N GLY A 63 20.93 -16.07 -5.83
CA GLY A 63 20.74 -16.17 -4.38
C GLY A 63 21.31 -14.96 -3.63
N GLY A 64 22.47 -14.46 -4.06
CA GLY A 64 23.07 -13.22 -3.57
C GLY A 64 22.19 -11.99 -3.81
N CYS A 65 21.51 -11.89 -4.96
CA CYS A 65 20.54 -10.83 -5.20
C CYS A 65 19.38 -10.88 -4.19
N VAL A 66 18.83 -12.07 -3.91
CA VAL A 66 17.75 -12.23 -2.91
C VAL A 66 18.23 -11.82 -1.52
N LEU A 67 19.44 -12.26 -1.12
CA LEU A 67 20.04 -11.88 0.15
C LEU A 67 20.23 -10.35 0.24
N SER A 68 20.68 -9.73 -0.84
CA SER A 68 20.87 -8.28 -0.89
C SER A 68 19.56 -7.50 -0.76
N ALA A 69 18.46 -8.03 -1.31
CA ALA A 69 17.14 -7.44 -1.16
C ALA A 69 16.67 -7.52 0.30
N VAL A 70 16.88 -8.65 0.97
CA VAL A 70 16.57 -8.82 2.41
C VAL A 70 17.40 -7.86 3.26
N ILE A 71 18.70 -7.73 2.99
CA ILE A 71 19.58 -6.80 3.72
C ILE A 71 19.13 -5.36 3.50
N SER A 72 18.83 -4.99 2.26
CA SER A 72 18.36 -3.64 1.92
C SER A 72 17.01 -3.33 2.57
N ALA A 73 16.08 -4.29 2.61
CA ALA A 73 14.79 -4.13 3.28
C ALA A 73 14.93 -3.95 4.81
N ASN A 74 15.90 -4.63 5.44
CA ASN A 74 16.18 -4.45 6.86
C ASN A 74 16.89 -3.11 7.14
N LEU A 75 17.79 -2.69 6.26
CA LEU A 75 18.55 -1.44 6.40
C LEU A 75 17.68 -0.21 6.17
N PHE A 76 16.81 -0.26 5.17
CA PHE A 76 15.87 0.80 4.82
C PHE A 76 14.47 0.42 5.29
N LYS A 77 14.19 0.67 6.58
CA LYS A 77 12.86 0.43 7.15
C LYS A 77 11.77 1.16 6.34
N PRO A 78 10.56 0.57 6.20
CA PRO A 78 9.44 1.22 5.53
C PRO A 78 9.20 2.62 6.13
N LYS A 79 9.38 3.67 5.31
CA LYS A 79 9.17 5.06 5.75
C LYS A 79 7.68 5.40 5.91
N ARG A 80 6.78 4.59 5.33
CA ARG A 80 5.33 4.75 5.43
C ARG A 80 4.79 3.87 6.54
N THR A 81 4.35 4.47 7.63
CA THR A 81 3.47 3.81 8.60
C THR A 81 2.04 3.87 8.05
N LEU A 82 1.61 2.81 7.38
CA LEU A 82 0.20 2.59 7.05
C LEU A 82 -0.50 2.24 8.37
N ASN A 83 -1.01 3.27 9.05
CA ASN A 83 -1.87 3.06 10.18
C ASN A 83 -3.27 2.77 9.63
N GLU A 84 -3.52 1.52 9.25
CA GLU A 84 -4.85 1.00 8.91
C GLU A 84 -5.67 0.71 10.19
N ALA A 85 -5.40 1.43 11.29
CA ALA A 85 -6.32 1.43 12.42
C ALA A 85 -7.70 1.81 11.88
N GLU A 86 -8.74 1.09 12.32
CA GLU A 86 -10.13 1.36 11.92
C GLU A 86 -10.37 2.86 12.00
N PHE A 87 -10.76 3.47 10.87
CA PHE A 87 -11.11 4.88 10.81
C PHE A 87 -12.18 5.13 11.86
N SER A 88 -11.78 5.75 12.97
CA SER A 88 -12.68 6.14 14.05
C SER A 88 -13.73 7.10 13.48
N GLU A 89 -14.94 7.09 14.04
CA GLU A 89 -15.94 8.12 13.70
C GLU A 89 -15.39 9.53 13.97
N GLU A 90 -14.51 9.69 14.97
CA GLU A 90 -13.85 10.95 15.29
C GLU A 90 -12.84 11.39 14.19
N ASP A 91 -12.13 10.43 13.58
CA ASP A 91 -11.22 10.72 12.45
C ASP A 91 -12.00 11.07 11.18
N ARG A 92 -13.14 10.42 10.97
CA ARG A 92 -14.08 10.75 9.88
C ARG A 92 -14.61 12.16 10.02
N ASP A 93 -15.08 12.53 11.22
CA ASP A 93 -15.61 13.87 11.49
C ASP A 93 -14.54 14.95 11.33
N ARG A 94 -13.30 14.67 11.77
CA ARG A 94 -12.17 15.59 11.56
C ARG A 94 -11.92 15.86 10.07
N VAL A 95 -11.91 14.83 9.25
CA VAL A 95 -11.70 14.97 7.79
C VAL A 95 -12.83 15.77 7.15
N LEU A 96 -14.09 15.51 7.52
CA LEU A 96 -15.25 16.26 7.01
C LEU A 96 -15.18 17.75 7.37
N GLN A 97 -14.71 18.07 8.58
CA GLN A 97 -14.48 19.45 9.01
C GLN A 97 -13.31 20.12 8.27
N GLU A 98 -12.20 19.41 8.07
CA GLU A 98 -11.04 19.92 7.31
C GLU A 98 -11.40 20.24 5.86
N LEU A 99 -12.22 19.38 5.22
CA LEU A 99 -12.73 19.63 3.87
C LEU A 99 -13.87 20.67 3.84
N LYS A 100 -14.32 21.17 4.99
CA LYS A 100 -15.43 22.12 5.14
C LYS A 100 -16.71 21.63 4.47
N ILE A 101 -16.96 20.32 4.54
CA ILE A 101 -18.18 19.71 4.00
C ILE A 101 -19.34 19.99 4.96
N ASP A 102 -20.42 20.53 4.44
CA ASP A 102 -21.67 20.70 5.17
C ASP A 102 -22.60 19.51 4.90
N LEU A 103 -22.64 18.56 5.83
CA LEU A 103 -23.42 17.33 5.71
C LEU A 103 -24.93 17.59 5.53
N VAL A 104 -25.46 18.70 6.04
CA VAL A 104 -26.89 19.01 5.92
C VAL A 104 -27.20 19.37 4.47
N LYS A 105 -26.37 20.22 3.88
CA LYS A 105 -26.50 20.61 2.48
C LYS A 105 -26.27 19.43 1.55
N GLU A 106 -25.22 18.64 1.77
CA GLU A 106 -24.94 17.47 0.93
C GLU A 106 -26.09 16.45 0.98
N ARG A 107 -26.74 16.28 2.14
CA ARG A 107 -27.92 15.41 2.27
C ARG A 107 -29.13 15.93 1.48
N GLU A 108 -29.33 17.23 1.42
CA GLU A 108 -30.39 17.84 0.59
C GLU A 108 -30.10 17.63 -0.90
N GLU A 109 -28.85 17.80 -1.30
CA GLU A 109 -28.41 17.60 -2.69
C GLU A 109 -28.56 16.15 -3.15
N LEU A 110 -28.41 15.15 -2.27
CA LEU A 110 -28.65 13.73 -2.58
C LEU A 110 -30.05 13.45 -3.13
N GLN A 111 -31.05 14.29 -2.85
CA GLN A 111 -32.41 14.13 -3.36
C GLN A 111 -32.54 14.45 -4.85
N TYR A 112 -31.58 15.19 -5.41
CA TYR A 112 -31.57 15.63 -6.80
C TYR A 112 -30.60 14.82 -7.67
N VAL A 113 -29.89 13.85 -7.08
CA VAL A 113 -28.92 13.01 -7.78
C VAL A 113 -29.63 11.88 -8.55
N ASP A 114 -29.15 11.58 -9.76
CA ASP A 114 -29.68 10.49 -10.59
C ASP A 114 -29.51 9.12 -9.91
N ALA A 115 -30.47 8.22 -10.17
CA ALA A 115 -30.49 6.87 -9.59
C ALA A 115 -29.22 6.07 -9.89
N LYS A 116 -28.58 6.27 -11.05
CA LYS A 116 -27.32 5.61 -11.40
C LYS A 116 -26.16 6.08 -10.52
N VAL A 117 -26.08 7.38 -10.26
CA VAL A 117 -25.02 7.96 -9.42
C VAL A 117 -25.22 7.55 -7.95
N LEU A 118 -26.46 7.50 -7.47
CA LEU A 118 -26.78 6.96 -6.15
C LEU A 118 -26.35 5.50 -6.00
N GLN A 119 -26.50 4.69 -7.05
CA GLN A 119 -26.04 3.31 -7.05
C GLN A 119 -24.50 3.22 -6.95
N GLU A 120 -23.77 4.00 -7.76
CA GLU A 120 -22.30 4.06 -7.69
C GLU A 120 -21.81 4.54 -6.31
N MET A 121 -22.48 5.53 -5.71
CA MET A 121 -22.18 6.00 -4.35
C MET A 121 -22.41 4.94 -3.27
N LYS A 122 -23.43 4.09 -3.43
CA LYS A 122 -23.69 2.95 -2.53
C LYS A 122 -22.65 1.85 -2.69
N GLU A 123 -22.27 1.52 -3.94
CA GLU A 123 -21.22 0.53 -4.24
C GLU A 123 -19.86 0.94 -3.65
N LEU A 124 -19.55 2.25 -3.68
CA LEU A 124 -18.33 2.82 -3.10
C LEU A 124 -18.43 3.10 -1.59
N LYS A 125 -19.54 2.76 -0.93
CA LYS A 125 -19.83 3.06 0.49
C LYS A 125 -19.74 4.55 0.87
N LEU A 126 -19.89 5.44 -0.11
CA LEU A 126 -19.88 6.89 0.10
C LEU A 126 -21.28 7.41 0.46
N TYR A 127 -22.34 6.73 0.01
CA TYR A 127 -23.71 7.16 0.29
C TYR A 127 -23.99 7.30 1.80
N GLU A 128 -23.62 6.28 2.59
CA GLU A 128 -23.83 6.27 4.05
C GLU A 128 -23.05 7.39 4.77
N LEU A 129 -21.93 7.86 4.19
CA LEU A 129 -21.14 8.95 4.74
C LEU A 129 -21.89 10.29 4.72
N PHE A 130 -22.69 10.53 3.67
CA PHE A 130 -23.41 11.80 3.47
C PHE A 130 -24.88 11.70 3.89
N ALA A 131 -25.50 10.53 3.74
CA ALA A 131 -26.86 10.29 4.21
C ALA A 131 -26.95 10.35 5.75
N GLY A 132 -25.85 10.06 6.46
CA GLY A 132 -25.81 9.91 7.91
C GLY A 132 -26.49 8.61 8.38
N PRO A 133 -26.49 8.28 9.69
CA PRO A 133 -27.12 7.07 10.19
C PRO A 133 -28.59 7.04 9.77
N ALA A 134 -28.97 5.98 9.06
CA ALA A 134 -30.29 5.80 8.51
C ALA A 134 -31.36 6.05 9.59
N VAL A 135 -32.28 6.98 9.33
CA VAL A 135 -33.57 6.97 10.02
C VAL A 135 -34.19 5.62 9.68
N PRO A 136 -34.52 4.77 10.67
CA PRO A 136 -35.07 3.45 10.39
C PRO A 136 -36.37 3.61 9.59
N GLU A 137 -36.39 3.08 8.37
CA GLU A 137 -37.61 2.87 7.62
C GLU A 137 -38.50 1.93 8.44
N GLY A 138 -39.63 2.45 8.93
CA GLY A 138 -40.68 1.63 9.54
C GLY A 138 -41.11 2.04 10.94
N LYS A 139 -41.75 3.21 11.07
CA LYS A 139 -42.81 3.40 12.09
C LYS A 139 -43.78 4.52 11.69
N GLY A 140 -44.41 4.35 10.54
CA GLY A 140 -45.41 5.27 10.02
C GLY A 140 -46.66 4.52 9.57
N GLU A 141 -47.27 3.71 10.45
CA GLU A 141 -48.67 3.29 10.29
C GLU A 141 -49.17 2.66 11.61
N ASN A 142 -50.39 3.02 12.02
CA ASN A 142 -51.12 2.61 13.23
C ASN A 142 -50.76 3.28 14.57
N ALA A 143 -51.06 4.59 14.69
CA ALA A 143 -51.41 5.19 15.98
C ALA A 143 -52.53 6.25 15.90
N GLU A 144 -53.36 6.23 14.85
CA GLU A 144 -54.53 7.12 14.77
C GLU A 144 -55.81 6.28 14.61
N LYS A 145 -56.24 5.68 15.73
CA LYS A 145 -57.63 5.25 15.99
C LYS A 145 -57.76 4.66 17.39
N ARG A 146 -57.58 5.47 18.44
CA ARG A 146 -58.21 5.20 19.74
C ARG A 146 -58.15 6.44 20.64
N GLY A 147 -59.28 7.13 20.80
CA GLY A 147 -59.42 8.12 21.87
C GLY A 147 -60.27 9.34 21.56
N GLU A 148 -61.48 9.17 21.02
CA GLU A 148 -62.56 10.14 21.24
C GLU A 148 -63.70 9.42 21.97
N THR A 149 -63.75 9.63 23.28
CA THR A 149 -64.95 9.59 24.13
C THR A 149 -64.86 10.77 25.07
#